data_AF-H2AQ73-F1
#
_entry.id   AF-H2AQ73-F1
#
_cell.length_a   1.000
_cell.length_b   1.000
_cell.length_c   1.000
_cell.angle_alpha   90.00
_cell.angle_beta   90.00
_cell.angle_gamma   90.00
#
_symmetry.space_group_name_H-M   'P 1'
#
loop_
_entity.id
_entity.type
_entity.pdbx_description
1 polymer ?
#
loop_
_entity_poly.entity_id
_entity_poly.type
_entity_poly.pdbx_seq_one_letter_code
_entity_poly.pdbx_strand_id
1 'polypeptide(L)'
;MFLKSVVKTKALRLPSARRLLPFVSQYYRRPSLSLWKMSQQNSLSPFEERNKIFKPIVWVDCEMTGLDHVNDRIIEICCIITDGNLNIIDETGYESVVHCDKSVLDNMNEWCIEHHGNSGLTAKVLASDKTKEQVETELLDYVKKYIPEKNTGILAGNSIHMDRLFMLKEFPTVIDHLFYRLIDVSTIMEVSRRHNPDLASVFPKKETAHTAKKDILESIEQLRWYMKHYLKNTEETKAFVEVAAVEKRRLEQEGLATLSDSTVKVNQNITIEVETEETTIDVVNVDIETKKKHKKKSSKRKESKSSDKSKKRKKEKEDDRSSSKSKKKYKKKSQSS
;
A
#
# COMPACT_ATOMS: atom_id res chain seq x y z
N MET A 1 -84.73 28.14 23.13
CA MET A 1 -85.00 29.54 22.75
C MET A 1 -83.96 29.98 21.74
N PHE A 2 -84.41 30.49 20.58
CA PHE A 2 -83.83 31.52 19.68
C PHE A 2 -82.29 31.62 19.49
N LEU A 3 -81.69 31.96 18.35
CA LEU A 3 -82.00 32.11 16.92
C LEU A 3 -80.71 32.71 16.29
N LYS A 4 -80.28 32.26 15.08
CA LYS A 4 -79.47 32.96 14.04
C LYS A 4 -78.02 33.41 14.44
N SER A 5 -77.00 33.50 13.59
CA SER A 5 -76.84 33.82 12.15
C SER A 5 -75.43 33.36 11.71
N VAL A 6 -75.26 32.47 10.73
CA VAL A 6 -74.85 32.71 9.31
C VAL A 6 -73.65 33.64 9.11
N VAL A 7 -72.53 33.11 8.54
CA VAL A 7 -71.86 33.48 7.25
C VAL A 7 -70.89 32.31 6.87
N LYS A 8 -71.21 31.44 5.89
CA LYS A 8 -70.59 31.27 4.53
C LYS A 8 -69.06 31.57 4.48
N THR A 9 -68.14 30.81 3.87
CA THR A 9 -68.19 29.81 2.79
C THR A 9 -66.85 29.05 2.74
N LYS A 10 -66.96 27.73 2.57
CA LYS A 10 -66.11 26.73 1.85
C LYS A 10 -64.82 27.24 1.18
N ALA A 11 -63.77 26.46 0.97
CA ALA A 11 -63.29 25.14 1.40
C ALA A 11 -62.01 24.91 0.58
N LEU A 12 -60.99 24.23 1.11
CA LEU A 12 -60.25 23.19 0.36
C LEU A 12 -59.31 22.42 1.27
N ARG A 13 -59.39 21.09 1.11
CA ARG A 13 -58.72 20.04 1.87
C ARG A 13 -57.27 19.84 1.39
N LEU A 14 -56.34 19.75 2.36
CA LEU A 14 -55.30 18.73 2.63
C LEU A 14 -54.85 17.80 1.47
N PRO A 15 -53.55 17.39 1.40
CA PRO A 15 -52.94 16.63 2.50
C PRO A 15 -51.43 16.79 2.83
N SER A 16 -51.18 16.56 4.12
CA SER A 16 -50.04 15.92 4.79
C SER A 16 -48.95 15.23 3.94
N ALA A 17 -47.68 15.45 4.30
CA ALA A 17 -46.88 14.54 5.15
C ALA A 17 -45.35 14.66 4.91
N ARG A 18 -44.63 14.82 6.04
CA ARG A 18 -43.29 14.28 6.38
C ARG A 18 -42.00 14.96 5.85
N ARG A 19 -41.37 15.65 6.82
CA ARG A 19 -39.94 15.65 7.22
C ARG A 19 -38.90 15.13 6.22
N LEU A 20 -37.85 15.93 6.00
CA LEU A 20 -36.51 15.75 6.60
C LEU A 20 -35.58 16.90 6.15
N LEU A 21 -34.91 17.57 7.09
CA LEU A 21 -33.69 18.34 6.85
C LEU A 21 -32.51 17.34 6.70
N PRO A 22 -31.43 17.72 6.01
CA PRO A 22 -30.32 18.25 6.79
C PRO A 22 -29.58 19.45 6.18
N PHE A 23 -29.05 20.21 7.13
CA PHE A 23 -27.96 21.18 7.07
C PHE A 23 -26.69 20.53 6.49
N VAL A 24 -25.86 21.36 5.81
CA VAL A 24 -24.40 21.27 5.52
C VAL A 24 -24.11 21.49 4.03
N SER A 25 -23.68 22.70 3.66
CA SER A 25 -22.73 22.94 2.55
C SER A 25 -22.29 24.41 2.54
N GLN A 26 -21.36 24.78 3.43
CA GLN A 26 -20.66 26.07 3.39
C GLN A 26 -19.14 25.92 3.31
N TYR A 27 -18.63 24.90 2.60
CA TYR A 27 -17.19 24.81 2.30
C TYR A 27 -16.92 24.19 0.93
N TYR A 28 -17.32 24.88 -0.14
CA TYR A 28 -16.65 24.75 -1.45
C TYR A 28 -16.80 26.07 -2.23
N ARG A 29 -16.13 27.13 -1.75
CA ARG A 29 -15.76 28.24 -2.63
C ARG A 29 -14.47 27.86 -3.35
N ARG A 30 -14.57 27.60 -4.66
CA ARG A 30 -13.42 27.53 -5.56
C ARG A 30 -12.63 28.85 -5.49
N PRO A 31 -11.31 28.85 -5.26
CA PRO A 31 -10.51 30.06 -5.40
C PRO A 31 -10.52 30.52 -6.87
N SER A 32 -10.58 31.83 -7.08
CA SER A 32 -10.52 32.44 -8.41
C SER A 32 -9.15 32.20 -9.06
N LEU A 33 -9.16 31.93 -10.37
CA LEU A 33 -7.97 31.74 -11.22
C LEU A 33 -7.01 32.95 -11.27
N SER A 34 -7.37 34.07 -10.64
CA SER A 34 -6.55 35.29 -10.57
C SER A 34 -5.56 35.32 -9.40
N LEU A 35 -5.69 34.45 -8.39
CA LEU A 35 -4.75 34.38 -7.25
C LEU A 35 -3.56 33.42 -7.49
N TRP A 36 -3.58 32.64 -8.58
CA TRP A 36 -2.50 31.72 -8.97
C TRP A 36 -1.36 32.39 -9.75
N LYS A 37 -1.49 33.68 -10.08
CA LYS A 37 -0.46 34.46 -10.78
C LYS A 37 0.44 35.32 -9.87
N MET A 38 0.35 35.17 -8.55
CA MET A 38 1.15 35.94 -7.58
C MET A 38 1.90 35.05 -6.57
N SER A 39 2.57 34.00 -7.04
CA SER A 39 3.56 33.27 -6.23
C SER A 39 4.82 32.86 -7.01
N GLN A 40 5.21 33.64 -8.02
CA GLN A 40 6.47 33.45 -8.73
C GLN A 40 7.38 34.64 -8.44
N GLN A 41 8.16 34.53 -7.37
CA GLN A 41 9.57 34.95 -7.30
C GLN A 41 10.13 34.66 -5.91
N ASN A 42 10.33 33.37 -5.64
CA ASN A 42 11.54 32.93 -4.95
C ASN A 42 12.14 31.86 -5.87
N SER A 43 12.66 32.29 -7.02
CA SER A 43 13.50 31.42 -7.84
C SER A 43 14.80 31.23 -7.06
N LEU A 44 14.97 30.02 -6.51
CA LEU A 44 16.22 29.59 -5.89
C LEU A 44 17.37 29.83 -6.87
N SER A 45 18.53 30.18 -6.35
CA SER A 45 19.71 30.34 -7.18
C SER A 45 20.02 29.01 -7.91
N PRO A 46 20.63 29.03 -9.11
CA PRO A 46 21.08 27.82 -9.79
C PRO A 46 22.07 26.97 -8.96
N PHE A 47 22.64 27.53 -7.89
CA PHE A 47 23.44 26.80 -6.91
C PHE A 47 22.56 26.01 -5.92
N GLU A 48 21.47 26.60 -5.44
CA GLU A 48 20.49 25.94 -4.57
C GLU A 48 19.69 24.84 -5.30
N GLU A 49 19.36 25.03 -6.58
CA GLU A 49 18.73 23.96 -7.39
C GLU A 49 19.64 22.75 -7.58
N ARG A 50 20.96 22.95 -7.69
CA ARG A 50 21.95 21.87 -7.85
C ARG A 50 22.16 21.02 -6.59
N ASN A 51 21.76 21.53 -5.41
CA ASN A 51 21.91 20.83 -4.14
C ASN A 51 20.63 20.10 -3.70
N LYS A 52 19.56 20.16 -4.50
CA LYS A 52 18.30 19.49 -4.16
C LYS A 52 18.41 17.99 -4.40
N ILE A 53 18.15 17.22 -3.35
CA ILE A 53 18.13 15.76 -3.43
C ILE A 53 17.03 15.32 -4.41
N PHE A 54 17.39 14.51 -5.40
CA PHE A 54 16.43 13.96 -6.35
C PHE A 54 15.48 13.00 -5.62
N LYS A 55 14.18 13.33 -5.58
CA LYS A 55 13.11 12.47 -5.00
C LYS A 55 13.53 11.84 -3.64
N PRO A 56 13.73 12.66 -2.60
CA PRO A 56 14.33 12.20 -1.36
C PRO A 56 13.43 11.20 -0.63
N ILE A 57 14.06 10.19 -0.04
CA ILE A 57 13.42 9.14 0.74
C ILE A 57 14.00 9.18 2.15
N VAL A 58 13.12 9.17 3.15
CA VAL A 58 13.45 9.24 4.58
C VAL A 58 13.19 7.86 5.17
N TRP A 59 14.26 7.09 5.37
CA TRP A 59 14.20 5.74 5.90
C TRP A 59 14.21 5.80 7.42
N VAL A 60 13.25 5.16 8.06
CA VAL A 60 13.13 5.15 9.53
C VAL A 60 12.90 3.72 10.00
N ASP A 61 13.44 3.43 11.17
CA ASP A 61 13.15 2.22 11.94
C ASP A 61 13.10 2.63 13.42
N CYS A 62 12.04 2.22 14.10
CA CYS A 62 11.83 2.50 15.52
C CYS A 62 11.89 1.20 16.31
N GLU A 63 12.52 1.26 17.49
CA GLU A 63 12.33 0.25 18.52
C GLU A 63 11.29 0.76 19.51
N MET A 64 10.34 -0.11 19.85
CA MET A 64 9.22 0.21 20.74
C MET A 64 9.17 -0.73 21.94
N THR A 65 8.47 -0.28 22.97
CA THR A 65 8.13 -1.09 24.16
C THR A 65 7.10 -2.19 23.88
N GLY A 66 6.47 -2.15 22.70
CA GLY A 66 5.51 -3.14 22.22
C GLY A 66 4.88 -2.71 20.89
N LEU A 67 3.73 -3.30 20.53
CA LEU A 67 3.03 -3.06 19.26
C LEU A 67 1.70 -2.30 19.41
N ASP A 68 1.31 -1.94 20.64
CA ASP A 68 0.14 -1.12 20.91
C ASP A 68 0.51 0.35 20.84
N HIS A 69 0.42 0.95 19.66
CA HIS A 69 0.70 2.38 19.43
C HIS A 69 -0.08 3.35 20.35
N VAL A 70 -1.16 2.91 21.02
CA VAL A 70 -1.88 3.72 22.00
C VAL A 70 -1.11 3.79 23.31
N ASN A 71 -0.63 2.66 23.83
CA ASN A 71 -0.06 2.55 25.18
C ASN A 71 1.47 2.44 25.19
N ASP A 72 2.03 1.78 24.19
CA ASP A 72 3.47 1.64 24.01
C ASP A 72 4.10 2.94 23.48
N ARG A 73 5.43 2.96 23.55
CA ARG A 73 6.31 4.13 23.39
C ARG A 73 7.49 3.80 22.49
N ILE A 74 7.97 4.80 21.73
CA ILE A 74 9.25 4.72 21.01
C ILE A 74 10.39 4.83 22.04
N ILE A 75 11.39 3.96 21.93
CA ILE A 75 12.57 3.92 22.81
C ILE A 75 13.89 4.05 22.06
N GLU A 76 13.94 3.72 20.78
CA GLU A 76 15.05 4.04 19.87
C GLU A 76 14.47 4.45 18.52
N ILE A 77 15.14 5.36 17.83
CA ILE A 77 14.83 5.69 16.45
C ILE A 77 16.11 5.89 15.66
N CYS A 78 16.16 5.29 14.47
CA CYS A 78 17.18 5.56 13.47
C CYS A 78 16.55 6.18 12.22
N CYS A 79 17.30 7.04 11.54
CA CYS A 79 16.90 7.69 10.31
C CYS A 79 18.09 7.78 9.33
N ILE A 80 17.87 7.37 8.08
CA ILE A 80 18.82 7.52 6.97
C ILE A 80 18.10 8.18 5.79
N ILE A 81 18.77 9.10 5.11
CA ILE A 81 18.21 9.76 3.92
C ILE A 81 18.89 9.22 2.67
N THR A 82 18.10 8.85 1.67
CA THR A 82 18.59 8.51 0.33
C THR A 82 18.00 9.45 -0.73
N ASP A 83 18.65 9.50 -1.90
CA ASP A 83 17.99 9.98 -3.12
C ASP A 83 17.00 8.92 -3.67
N GLY A 84 16.31 9.26 -4.76
CA GLY A 84 15.37 8.39 -5.45
C GLY A 84 16.00 7.21 -6.18
N ASN A 85 17.33 7.17 -6.27
CA ASN A 85 18.11 6.02 -6.78
C ASN A 85 18.69 5.18 -5.61
N LEU A 86 18.22 5.45 -4.38
CA LEU A 86 18.58 4.78 -3.14
C LEU A 86 20.01 5.05 -2.66
N ASN A 87 20.71 6.03 -3.24
CA ASN A 87 22.05 6.41 -2.80
C ASN A 87 21.97 7.13 -1.45
N ILE A 88 22.75 6.66 -0.48
CA ILE A 88 22.80 7.22 0.87
C ILE A 88 23.41 8.62 0.79
N ILE A 89 22.72 9.59 1.39
CA ILE A 89 23.14 11.00 1.40
C ILE A 89 24.06 11.29 2.59
N ASP A 90 23.87 10.55 3.69
CA ASP A 90 24.68 10.64 4.89
C ASP A 90 24.85 9.24 5.50
N GLU A 91 26.05 8.67 5.37
CA GLU A 91 26.42 7.35 5.90
C GLU A 91 26.35 7.27 7.43
N THR A 92 26.42 8.43 8.11
CA THR A 92 26.28 8.49 9.57
C THR A 92 24.83 8.24 9.97
N GLY A 93 23.89 8.87 9.28
CA GLY A 93 22.48 8.86 9.66
C GLY A 93 22.22 9.66 10.94
N TYR A 94 20.99 9.59 11.42
CA TYR A 94 20.60 10.02 12.75
C TYR A 94 20.16 8.80 13.56
N GLU A 95 20.62 8.69 14.80
CA GLU A 95 20.25 7.61 15.72
C GLU A 95 20.16 8.20 17.13
N SER A 96 19.09 7.87 17.86
CA SER A 96 18.87 8.40 19.20
C SER A 96 18.01 7.46 20.03
N VAL A 97 18.30 7.43 21.33
CA VAL A 97 17.60 6.62 22.32
C VAL A 97 16.78 7.54 23.21
N VAL A 98 15.49 7.27 23.35
CA VAL A 98 14.56 8.05 24.16
C VAL A 98 14.55 7.51 25.59
N HIS A 99 14.76 8.36 26.58
CA HIS A 99 14.66 7.96 27.99
C HIS A 99 13.24 7.46 28.33
N CYS A 100 13.17 6.33 29.03
CA CYS A 100 11.94 5.82 29.64
C CYS A 100 12.22 5.32 31.06
N ASP A 101 11.27 5.58 31.97
CA ASP A 101 11.35 5.08 33.34
C ASP A 101 11.39 3.55 33.35
N LYS A 102 12.10 2.99 34.33
CA LYS A 102 12.19 1.54 34.54
C LYS A 102 10.81 0.88 34.66
N SER A 103 9.83 1.56 35.26
CA SER A 103 8.46 1.06 35.37
C SER A 103 7.77 0.85 34.02
N VAL A 104 8.11 1.63 32.99
CA VAL A 104 7.59 1.44 31.63
C VAL A 104 8.23 0.21 31.00
N LEU A 105 9.56 0.07 31.12
CA LEU A 105 10.31 -1.06 30.57
C LEU A 105 9.95 -2.39 31.23
N ASP A 106 9.72 -2.38 32.55
CA ASP A 106 9.30 -3.56 33.31
C ASP A 106 7.88 -4.04 32.91
N ASN A 107 7.07 -3.20 32.25
CA ASN A 107 5.72 -3.53 31.78
C ASN A 107 5.67 -3.99 30.31
N MET A 108 6.82 -4.09 29.63
CA MET A 108 6.88 -4.66 28.29
C MET A 108 6.47 -6.14 28.30
N ASN A 109 6.08 -6.67 27.13
CA ASN A 109 5.86 -8.10 27.01
C ASN A 109 7.18 -8.90 27.10
N GLU A 110 7.09 -10.21 27.35
CA GLU A 110 8.25 -11.09 27.53
C GLU A 110 9.24 -11.04 26.35
N TRP A 111 8.72 -10.97 25.12
CA TRP A 111 9.55 -10.89 23.92
C TRP A 111 10.36 -9.59 23.88
N CYS A 112 9.74 -8.44 24.15
CA CYS A 112 10.41 -7.14 24.19
C CYS A 112 11.46 -7.07 25.32
N ILE A 113 11.17 -7.62 26.50
CA ILE A 113 12.12 -7.66 27.62
C ILE A 113 13.37 -8.47 27.24
N GLU A 114 13.18 -9.67 26.67
CA GLU A 114 14.29 -10.53 26.25
C GLU A 114 15.07 -9.87 25.11
N HIS A 115 14.37 -9.39 24.08
CA HIS A 115 14.97 -8.83 22.88
C HIS A 115 15.80 -7.57 23.18
N HIS A 116 15.19 -6.59 23.85
CA HIS A 116 15.85 -5.32 24.21
C HIS A 116 16.87 -5.49 25.33
N GLY A 117 16.74 -6.54 26.15
CA GLY A 117 17.74 -6.92 27.13
C GLY A 117 19.00 -7.46 26.44
N ASN A 118 18.84 -8.40 25.52
CA ASN A 118 19.94 -9.05 24.81
C ASN A 118 20.69 -8.09 23.86
N SER A 119 19.99 -7.13 23.23
CA SER A 119 20.62 -6.09 22.41
C SER A 119 21.34 -5.01 23.24
N GLY A 120 21.08 -4.97 24.55
CA GLY A 120 21.55 -3.90 25.45
C GLY A 120 20.75 -2.60 25.35
N LEU A 121 19.70 -2.55 24.52
CA LEU A 121 18.86 -1.35 24.36
C LEU A 121 18.21 -0.93 25.67
N THR A 122 17.73 -1.88 26.48
CA THR A 122 17.12 -1.57 27.79
C THR A 122 18.06 -0.75 28.68
N ALA A 123 19.35 -1.11 28.70
CA ALA A 123 20.35 -0.38 29.47
C ALA A 123 20.63 1.01 28.89
N LYS A 124 20.68 1.14 27.55
CA LYS A 124 20.84 2.44 26.87
C LYS A 124 19.66 3.37 27.18
N VAL A 125 18.43 2.85 27.18
CA VAL A 125 17.21 3.63 27.45
C VAL A 125 17.22 4.19 28.87
N LEU A 126 17.59 3.38 29.86
CA LEU A 126 17.71 3.81 31.25
C LEU A 126 18.83 4.84 31.45
N ALA A 127 19.91 4.71 30.69
CA ALA A 127 21.06 5.63 30.75
C ALA A 127 20.88 6.91 29.93
N SER A 128 19.95 6.92 28.96
CA SER A 128 19.66 8.10 28.14
C SER A 128 19.11 9.23 29.01
N ASP A 129 19.55 10.45 28.74
CA ASP A 129 19.04 11.70 29.34
C ASP A 129 18.11 12.46 28.39
N LYS A 130 17.90 11.95 27.17
CA LYS A 130 17.10 12.62 26.15
C LYS A 130 15.61 12.37 26.33
N THR A 131 14.83 13.44 26.38
CA THR A 131 13.37 13.36 26.32
C THR A 131 12.88 13.11 24.90
N LYS A 132 11.66 12.62 24.78
CA LYS A 132 10.97 12.42 23.50
C LYS A 132 10.94 13.72 22.66
N GLU A 133 10.68 14.87 23.28
CA GLU A 133 10.62 16.18 22.61
C GLU A 133 11.99 16.62 22.07
N GLN A 134 13.07 16.31 22.78
CA GLN A 134 14.43 16.58 22.31
C GLN A 134 14.75 15.71 21.09
N VAL A 135 14.46 14.41 21.17
CA VAL A 135 14.65 13.48 20.04
C VAL A 135 13.83 13.88 18.82
N GLU A 136 12.57 14.29 19.01
CA GLU A 136 11.72 14.80 17.92
C GLU A 136 12.36 16.02 17.22
N THR A 137 12.84 16.98 18.01
CA THR A 137 13.44 18.22 17.50
C THR A 137 14.72 17.91 16.72
N GLU A 138 15.61 17.09 17.29
CA GLU A 138 16.85 16.67 16.66
C GLU A 138 16.60 15.92 15.34
N LEU A 139 15.63 14.99 15.32
CA LEU A 139 15.25 14.26 14.11
C LEU A 139 14.67 15.20 13.05
N LEU A 140 13.81 16.14 13.43
CA LEU A 140 13.25 17.12 12.51
C LEU A 140 14.33 18.00 11.89
N ASP A 141 15.29 18.46 12.71
CA ASP A 141 16.41 19.27 12.26
C ASP A 141 17.32 18.49 11.31
N TYR A 142 17.59 17.22 11.61
CA TYR A 142 18.28 16.30 10.72
C TYR A 142 17.58 16.19 9.36
N VAL A 143 16.27 15.93 9.35
CA VAL A 143 15.49 15.84 8.10
C VAL A 143 15.51 17.15 7.33
N LYS A 144 15.31 18.30 8.00
CA LYS A 144 15.28 19.62 7.36
C LYS A 144 16.63 20.07 6.81
N LYS A 145 17.73 19.63 7.41
CA LYS A 145 19.08 19.88 6.89
C LYS A 145 19.23 19.41 5.44
N TYR A 146 18.61 18.30 5.09
CA TYR A 146 18.69 17.69 3.75
C TYR A 146 17.45 17.95 2.89
N ILE A 147 16.29 18.09 3.52
CA ILE A 147 14.98 18.24 2.86
C ILE A 147 14.24 19.43 3.53
N PRO A 148 14.63 20.68 3.24
CA PRO A 148 14.06 21.85 3.93
C PRO A 148 12.58 22.09 3.57
N GLU A 149 12.13 21.66 2.39
CA GLU A 149 10.77 21.85 1.92
C GLU A 149 9.81 20.76 2.42
N LYS A 150 8.73 21.19 3.09
CA LYS A 150 7.66 20.29 3.54
C LYS A 150 7.07 19.51 2.37
N ASN A 151 6.50 18.33 2.65
CA ASN A 151 5.78 17.49 1.70
C ASN A 151 6.64 17.00 0.51
N THR A 152 7.97 16.97 0.67
CA THR A 152 8.91 16.51 -0.38
C THR A 152 9.45 15.12 -0.09
N GLY A 153 9.94 14.87 1.14
CA GLY A 153 10.47 13.58 1.55
C GLY A 153 9.37 12.54 1.78
N ILE A 154 9.59 11.30 1.35
CA ILE A 154 8.68 10.17 1.56
C ILE A 154 9.24 9.24 2.64
N LEU A 155 8.42 8.92 3.65
CA LEU A 155 8.80 7.97 4.69
C LEU A 155 8.88 6.54 4.13
N ALA A 156 9.94 5.81 4.47
CA ALA A 156 10.21 4.48 3.96
C ALA A 156 10.81 3.53 5.01
N GLY A 157 10.63 2.23 4.79
CA GLY A 157 11.14 1.17 5.66
C GLY A 157 10.40 -0.15 5.41
N ASN A 158 10.79 -1.19 6.13
CA ASN A 158 10.03 -2.44 6.16
C ASN A 158 8.89 -2.31 7.17
N SER A 159 7.65 -2.58 6.74
CA SER A 159 6.48 -2.47 7.62
C SER A 159 6.32 -1.09 8.27
N ILE A 160 6.83 -0.06 7.58
CA ILE A 160 6.94 1.34 8.04
C ILE A 160 5.62 1.98 8.47
N HIS A 161 4.49 1.38 8.06
CA HIS A 161 3.18 1.78 8.52
C HIS A 161 3.04 1.66 10.04
N MET A 162 3.71 0.69 10.68
CA MET A 162 3.71 0.54 12.13
C MET A 162 4.50 1.66 12.82
N ASP A 163 5.73 1.94 12.40
CA ASP A 163 6.53 3.06 12.91
C ASP A 163 5.78 4.37 12.77
N ARG A 164 5.15 4.59 11.61
CA ARG A 164 4.36 5.78 11.34
C ARG A 164 3.21 5.96 12.34
N LEU A 165 2.56 4.88 12.80
CA LEU A 165 1.49 5.00 13.79
C LEU A 165 2.02 5.54 15.12
N PHE A 166 3.20 5.08 15.56
CA PHE A 166 3.86 5.62 16.74
C PHE A 166 4.33 7.06 16.52
N MET A 167 5.00 7.34 15.39
CA MET A 167 5.48 8.69 15.07
C MET A 167 4.36 9.72 14.94
N LEU A 168 3.16 9.35 14.49
CA LEU A 168 2.00 10.25 14.49
C LEU A 168 1.62 10.76 15.88
N LYS A 169 1.81 9.93 16.90
CA LYS A 169 1.53 10.24 18.31
C LYS A 169 2.74 10.93 18.97
N GLU A 170 3.94 10.41 18.73
CA GLU A 170 5.12 10.77 19.50
C GLU A 170 6.00 11.81 18.82
N PHE A 171 6.09 11.79 17.49
CA PHE A 171 6.89 12.71 16.66
C PHE A 171 6.04 13.41 15.57
N PRO A 172 4.91 14.06 15.95
CA PRO A 172 3.95 14.60 14.98
C PRO A 172 4.54 15.68 14.05
N THR A 173 5.52 16.47 14.52
CA THR A 173 6.12 17.55 13.71
C THR A 173 7.01 17.00 12.60
N VAL A 174 7.64 15.84 12.82
CA VAL A 174 8.38 15.11 11.78
C VAL A 174 7.41 14.60 10.72
N ILE A 175 6.31 13.95 11.12
CA ILE A 175 5.32 13.43 10.18
C ILE A 175 4.63 14.54 9.37
N ASP A 176 4.34 15.69 9.99
CA ASP A 176 3.77 16.86 9.30
C ASP A 176 4.73 17.52 8.31
N HIS A 177 6.05 17.27 8.43
CA HIS A 177 7.04 17.72 7.45
C HIS A 177 7.12 16.81 6.23
N LEU A 178 6.89 15.51 6.41
CA LEU A 178 6.99 14.50 5.36
C LEU A 178 5.72 14.42 4.51
N PHE A 179 5.85 13.85 3.30
CA PHE A 179 4.71 13.58 2.43
C PHE A 179 3.85 12.44 3.00
N TYR A 180 2.54 12.47 2.74
CA TYR A 180 1.59 11.53 3.35
C TYR A 180 1.74 10.07 2.87
N ARG A 181 2.36 9.84 1.71
CA ARG A 181 2.56 8.50 1.14
C ARG A 181 3.77 7.83 1.78
N LEU A 182 3.82 6.51 1.66
CA LEU A 182 4.89 5.67 2.18
C LEU A 182 5.49 4.82 1.08
N ILE A 183 6.77 4.49 1.24
CA ILE A 183 7.43 3.38 0.53
C ILE A 183 7.59 2.25 1.54
N ASP A 184 6.64 1.33 1.56
CA ASP A 184 6.68 0.15 2.43
C ASP A 184 7.28 -1.03 1.66
N VAL A 185 8.52 -1.39 1.99
CA VAL A 185 9.27 -2.48 1.32
C VAL A 185 8.59 -3.84 1.54
N SER A 186 7.93 -4.03 2.70
CA SER A 186 7.18 -5.25 3.00
C SER A 186 6.01 -5.47 2.04
N THR A 187 5.45 -4.39 1.46
CA THR A 187 4.43 -4.53 0.42
C THR A 187 4.98 -5.24 -0.82
N ILE A 188 6.16 -4.84 -1.29
CA ILE A 188 6.79 -5.47 -2.46
C ILE A 188 7.20 -6.91 -2.14
N MET A 189 7.71 -7.15 -0.93
CA MET A 189 8.02 -8.49 -0.44
C MET A 189 6.79 -9.42 -0.49
N GLU A 190 5.66 -8.99 0.07
CA GLU A 190 4.45 -9.81 0.11
C GLU A 190 3.82 -10.03 -1.28
N VAL A 191 3.91 -9.03 -2.17
CA VAL A 191 3.49 -9.17 -3.57
C VAL A 191 4.41 -10.15 -4.31
N SER A 192 5.74 -10.01 -4.16
CA SER A 192 6.73 -10.90 -4.79
C SER A 192 6.55 -12.35 -4.39
N ARG A 193 6.35 -12.64 -3.09
CA ARG A 193 6.09 -13.99 -2.56
C ARG A 193 4.89 -14.69 -3.20
N ARG A 194 3.87 -13.94 -3.63
CA ARG A 194 2.64 -14.49 -4.24
C ARG A 194 2.70 -14.53 -5.75
N HIS A 195 3.29 -13.50 -6.37
CA HIS A 195 3.34 -13.36 -7.82
C HIS A 195 4.47 -14.16 -8.46
N ASN A 196 5.63 -14.24 -7.80
CA ASN A 196 6.80 -14.97 -8.29
C ASN A 196 7.54 -15.66 -7.11
N PRO A 197 6.97 -16.78 -6.59
CA PRO A 197 7.51 -17.47 -5.41
C PRO A 197 8.94 -18.02 -5.64
N ASP A 198 9.26 -18.43 -6.86
CA ASP A 198 10.59 -18.94 -7.20
C ASP A 198 11.66 -17.85 -7.06
N LEU A 199 11.39 -16.65 -7.58
CA LEU A 199 12.27 -15.50 -7.38
C LEU A 199 12.33 -15.08 -5.90
N ALA A 200 11.19 -15.09 -5.20
CA ALA A 200 11.17 -14.76 -3.77
C ALA A 200 11.99 -15.74 -2.92
N SER A 201 12.11 -17.01 -3.34
CA SER A 201 12.87 -18.04 -2.63
C SER A 201 14.40 -17.83 -2.65
N VAL A 202 14.91 -17.06 -3.63
CA VAL A 202 16.34 -16.75 -3.77
C VAL A 202 16.72 -15.38 -3.21
N PHE A 203 15.78 -14.69 -2.55
CA PHE A 203 16.08 -13.44 -1.85
C PHE A 203 17.11 -13.69 -0.74
N PRO A 204 18.16 -12.84 -0.61
CA PRO A 204 19.15 -12.98 0.45
C PRO A 204 18.49 -12.99 1.84
N LYS A 205 18.93 -13.90 2.71
CA LYS A 205 18.46 -13.89 4.10
C LYS A 205 19.03 -12.67 4.82
N LYS A 206 18.18 -11.97 5.58
CA LYS A 206 18.59 -10.88 6.46
C LYS A 206 19.60 -11.38 7.51
N GLU A 207 20.58 -10.57 7.82
CA GLU A 207 21.49 -10.81 8.93
C GLU A 207 20.86 -10.25 10.21
N THR A 208 20.41 -11.12 11.11
CA THR A 208 19.74 -10.73 12.37
C THR A 208 20.71 -10.09 13.37
N ALA A 209 21.10 -8.85 13.13
CA ALA A 209 22.00 -8.09 14.00
C ALA A 209 21.29 -7.14 14.97
N HIS A 210 19.96 -7.00 14.84
CA HIS A 210 19.07 -6.37 15.83
C HIS A 210 19.49 -4.96 16.26
N THR A 211 19.88 -4.11 15.29
CA THR A 211 20.04 -2.68 15.52
C THR A 211 19.25 -1.89 14.49
N ALA A 212 18.58 -0.82 14.92
CA ALA A 212 17.72 -0.03 14.04
C ALA A 212 18.45 0.47 12.77
N LYS A 213 19.70 0.91 12.92
CA LYS A 213 20.51 1.35 11.77
C LYS A 213 20.77 0.23 10.76
N LYS A 214 21.12 -0.97 11.22
CA LYS A 214 21.38 -2.09 10.31
C LYS A 214 20.10 -2.55 9.63
N ASP A 215 18.98 -2.56 10.35
CA ASP A 215 17.68 -2.95 9.82
C ASP A 215 17.20 -1.97 8.72
N ILE A 216 17.51 -0.67 8.84
CA ILE A 216 17.31 0.30 7.75
C ILE A 216 18.18 -0.02 6.55
N LEU A 217 19.49 -0.26 6.74
CA LEU A 217 20.41 -0.56 5.63
C LEU A 217 20.00 -1.83 4.88
N GLU A 218 19.55 -2.85 5.61
CA GLU A 218 18.98 -4.07 5.02
C GLU A 218 17.68 -3.78 4.26
N SER A 219 16.84 -2.87 4.75
CA SER A 219 15.61 -2.45 4.06
C SER A 219 15.91 -1.72 2.75
N ILE A 220 16.95 -0.86 2.73
CA ILE A 220 17.43 -0.19 1.51
C ILE A 220 17.94 -1.23 0.51
N GLU A 221 18.78 -2.16 0.94
CA GLU A 221 19.33 -3.19 0.06
C GLU A 221 18.24 -4.14 -0.46
N GLN A 222 17.26 -4.47 0.38
CA GLN A 222 16.08 -5.23 -0.04
C GLN A 222 15.30 -4.53 -1.16
N LEU A 223 15.09 -3.21 -1.04
CA LEU A 223 14.43 -2.44 -2.11
C LEU A 223 15.29 -2.37 -3.38
N ARG A 224 16.61 -2.17 -3.25
CA ARG A 224 17.55 -2.24 -4.39
C ARG A 224 17.46 -3.59 -5.10
N TRP A 225 17.39 -4.68 -4.35
CA TRP A 225 17.22 -6.02 -4.90
C TRP A 225 15.91 -6.16 -5.67
N TYR A 226 14.78 -5.68 -5.13
CA TYR A 226 13.51 -5.70 -5.86
C TYR A 226 13.53 -4.84 -7.12
N MET A 227 14.15 -3.66 -7.08
CA MET A 227 14.33 -2.81 -8.26
C MET A 227 15.14 -3.48 -9.36
N LYS A 228 16.12 -4.31 -8.98
CA LYS A 228 17.00 -5.00 -9.93
C LYS A 228 16.41 -6.30 -10.49
N HIS A 229 15.67 -7.05 -9.67
CA HIS A 229 15.30 -8.43 -10.01
C HIS A 229 13.81 -8.66 -10.20
N TYR A 230 12.95 -7.78 -9.65
CA TYR A 230 11.50 -7.99 -9.64
C TYR A 230 10.72 -6.92 -10.41
N LEU A 231 11.14 -5.65 -10.27
CA LEU A 231 10.54 -4.53 -10.99
C LEU A 231 11.25 -4.34 -12.33
N LYS A 232 10.50 -3.99 -13.36
CA LYS A 232 11.07 -3.66 -14.66
C LYS A 232 11.87 -2.35 -14.55
N ASN A 233 13.07 -2.34 -15.09
CA ASN A 233 13.90 -1.14 -15.16
C ASN A 233 13.48 -0.21 -16.33
N THR A 234 14.18 0.91 -16.45
CA THR A 234 13.90 1.93 -17.48
C THR A 234 14.15 1.39 -18.88
N GLU A 235 15.21 0.60 -19.05
CA GLU A 235 15.61 0.01 -20.32
C GLU A 235 14.55 -0.97 -20.83
N GLU A 236 14.04 -1.84 -19.96
CA GLU A 236 12.98 -2.81 -20.26
C GLU A 236 11.63 -2.16 -20.57
N THR A 237 11.38 -0.94 -20.07
CA THR A 237 10.11 -0.23 -20.26
C THR A 237 10.16 0.85 -21.34
N LYS A 238 11.35 1.17 -21.88
CA LYS A 238 11.57 2.29 -22.81
C LYS A 238 10.60 2.28 -23.99
N ALA A 239 10.55 1.18 -24.74
CA ALA A 239 9.67 1.08 -25.92
C ALA A 239 8.19 1.21 -25.57
N PHE A 240 7.76 0.60 -24.45
CA PHE A 240 6.39 0.71 -23.97
C PHE A 240 6.02 2.16 -23.62
N VAL A 241 6.92 2.87 -22.93
CA VAL A 241 6.72 4.27 -22.55
C VAL A 241 6.65 5.17 -23.78
N GLU A 242 7.51 4.97 -24.77
CA GLU A 242 7.52 5.75 -26.01
C GLU A 242 6.19 5.61 -26.78
N VAL A 243 5.72 4.37 -26.98
CA VAL A 243 4.43 4.10 -27.65
C VAL A 243 3.27 4.72 -26.87
N ALA A 244 3.21 4.51 -25.55
CA ALA A 244 2.16 5.06 -24.70
C ALA A 244 2.16 6.60 -24.69
N ALA A 245 3.32 7.24 -24.75
CA ALA A 245 3.45 8.70 -24.80
C ALA A 245 3.00 9.29 -26.14
N VAL A 246 3.23 8.60 -27.26
CA VAL A 246 2.69 8.99 -28.57
C VAL A 246 1.17 8.93 -28.55
N GLU A 247 0.61 7.80 -28.09
CA GLU A 247 -0.85 7.61 -28.04
C GLU A 247 -1.53 8.63 -27.10
N LYS A 248 -0.93 8.89 -25.94
CA LYS A 248 -1.44 9.91 -25.02
C LYS A 248 -1.49 11.29 -25.67
N ARG A 249 -0.44 11.69 -26.41
CA ARG A 249 -0.41 12.97 -27.13
C ARG A 249 -1.45 13.03 -28.24
N ARG A 250 -1.68 11.93 -28.97
CA ARG A 250 -2.74 11.83 -29.99
C ARG A 250 -4.12 12.06 -29.38
N LEU A 251 -4.42 11.37 -28.27
CA LEU A 251 -5.71 11.51 -27.57
C LEU A 251 -5.91 12.91 -26.98
N GLU A 252 -4.85 13.54 -26.46
CA GLU A 252 -4.92 14.92 -25.98
C GLU A 252 -5.20 15.91 -27.14
N GLN A 253 -4.59 15.70 -28.30
CA GLN A 253 -4.86 16.51 -29.50
C GLN A 253 -6.29 16.32 -30.02
N GLU A 254 -6.79 15.08 -30.07
CA GLU A 254 -8.17 14.77 -30.46
C GLU A 254 -9.19 15.32 -29.45
N GLY A 255 -8.86 15.29 -28.14
CA GLY A 255 -9.68 15.86 -27.07
C GLY A 255 -9.72 17.39 -27.06
N LEU A 256 -8.65 18.07 -27.47
CA LEU A 256 -8.66 19.52 -27.70
C LEU A 256 -9.32 19.88 -29.03
N ALA A 257 -9.11 19.09 -30.10
CA ALA A 257 -9.74 19.30 -31.40
C ALA A 257 -11.26 19.17 -31.33
N THR A 258 -11.78 18.22 -30.55
CA THR A 258 -13.24 18.04 -30.34
C THR A 258 -13.90 19.17 -29.55
N LEU A 259 -13.14 20.01 -28.83
CA LEU A 259 -13.63 21.22 -28.18
C LEU A 259 -13.51 22.48 -29.06
N SER A 260 -12.63 22.48 -30.07
CA SER A 260 -12.47 23.60 -31.01
C SER A 260 -13.28 23.45 -32.30
N ASP A 261 -13.66 22.24 -32.70
CA ASP A 261 -14.44 22.01 -33.93
C ASP A 261 -15.94 21.84 -33.65
N SER A 262 -16.57 22.97 -33.34
CA SER A 262 -17.98 23.16 -33.73
C SER A 262 -18.09 23.63 -35.19
N THR A 263 -17.39 22.95 -36.11
CA THR A 263 -17.73 22.72 -37.53
C THR A 263 -16.50 22.17 -38.25
N VAL A 264 -16.36 20.85 -38.37
CA VAL A 264 -15.89 20.18 -39.62
C VAL A 264 -16.24 18.69 -39.52
N LYS A 265 -17.00 18.19 -40.51
CA LYS A 265 -17.19 16.76 -40.75
C LYS A 265 -16.02 16.25 -41.59
N VAL A 266 -15.28 15.25 -41.14
CA VAL A 266 -14.51 14.38 -42.04
C VAL A 266 -14.63 12.92 -41.60
N ASN A 267 -15.23 12.11 -42.48
CA ASN A 267 -15.04 10.66 -42.51
C ASN A 267 -13.67 10.37 -43.13
N GLN A 268 -12.87 9.48 -42.54
CA GLN A 268 -12.21 8.38 -43.25
C GLN A 268 -11.38 7.50 -42.29
N ASN A 269 -11.41 6.20 -42.56
CA ASN A 269 -10.68 5.15 -41.85
C ASN A 269 -9.16 5.39 -41.92
N ILE A 270 -8.47 5.22 -40.80
CA ILE A 270 -7.00 5.28 -40.73
C ILE A 270 -6.49 3.87 -40.39
N THR A 271 -5.70 3.30 -41.29
CA THR A 271 -4.84 2.14 -41.05
C THR A 271 -3.42 2.67 -40.81
N ILE A 272 -2.78 2.25 -39.71
CA ILE A 272 -1.39 2.64 -39.40
C ILE A 272 -0.51 1.40 -39.62
N GLU A 273 0.33 1.44 -40.66
CA GLU A 273 1.43 0.49 -40.83
C GLU A 273 2.65 1.04 -40.08
N VAL A 274 3.19 0.23 -39.18
CA VAL A 274 4.47 0.49 -38.51
C VAL A 274 5.48 -0.46 -39.13
N GLU A 275 6.32 0.05 -40.04
CA GLU A 275 7.52 -0.66 -40.47
C GLU A 275 8.53 -0.65 -39.32
N THR A 276 8.79 -1.84 -38.77
CA THR A 276 10.00 -2.08 -38.00
C THR A 276 10.86 -3.03 -38.81
N GLU A 277 12.11 -2.65 -39.05
CA GLU A 277 13.08 -3.50 -39.71
C GLU A 277 13.28 -4.77 -38.87
N GLU A 278 13.04 -5.91 -39.54
CA GLU A 278 13.32 -7.28 -39.13
C GLU A 278 12.51 -7.84 -37.94
N THR A 279 11.37 -8.48 -38.25
CA THR A 279 11.12 -9.91 -37.98
C THR A 279 9.72 -10.32 -38.46
N THR A 280 9.64 -11.34 -39.31
CA THR A 280 8.42 -11.93 -39.84
C THR A 280 7.55 -12.55 -38.74
N ILE A 281 6.27 -12.17 -38.64
CA ILE A 281 5.28 -12.87 -37.80
C ILE A 281 4.03 -13.17 -38.63
N ASP A 282 3.65 -14.45 -38.64
CA ASP A 282 2.47 -15.01 -39.30
C ASP A 282 1.17 -14.35 -38.82
N VAL A 283 0.36 -13.87 -39.77
CA VAL A 283 -0.98 -13.33 -39.51
C VAL A 283 -1.93 -14.48 -39.22
N VAL A 284 -2.27 -14.69 -37.94
CA VAL A 284 -3.39 -15.54 -37.54
C VAL A 284 -4.67 -14.71 -37.58
N ASN A 285 -5.48 -14.91 -38.62
CA ASN A 285 -6.84 -14.36 -38.70
C ASN A 285 -7.75 -15.06 -37.68
N VAL A 286 -8.34 -14.30 -36.77
CA VAL A 286 -9.44 -14.76 -35.92
C VAL A 286 -10.72 -14.09 -36.40
N ASP A 287 -11.54 -14.84 -37.15
CA ASP A 287 -12.88 -14.44 -37.55
C ASP A 287 -13.81 -14.35 -36.33
N ILE A 288 -14.36 -13.17 -36.07
CA ILE A 288 -15.44 -12.98 -35.08
C ILE A 288 -16.77 -12.89 -35.82
N GLU A 289 -17.46 -14.03 -35.94
CA GLU A 289 -18.83 -14.12 -36.44
C GLU A 289 -19.83 -13.42 -35.50
N THR A 290 -20.49 -12.38 -36.00
CA THR A 290 -21.58 -11.69 -35.30
C THR A 290 -22.89 -12.47 -35.42
N LYS A 291 -23.36 -13.06 -34.30
CA LYS A 291 -24.65 -13.77 -34.23
C LYS A 291 -25.84 -12.81 -34.44
N LYS A 292 -26.43 -12.81 -35.64
CA LYS A 292 -27.81 -12.33 -35.86
C LYS A 292 -28.82 -13.41 -35.48
N LYS A 293 -29.70 -13.08 -34.53
CA LYS A 293 -30.90 -13.85 -34.19
C LYS A 293 -31.86 -13.85 -35.39
N HIS A 294 -32.15 -15.02 -35.95
CA HIS A 294 -33.45 -15.27 -36.59
C HIS A 294 -34.04 -16.63 -36.19
N LYS A 295 -35.35 -16.61 -36.04
CA LYS A 295 -36.25 -17.60 -35.48
C LYS A 295 -36.93 -18.34 -36.64
N LYS A 296 -36.78 -19.66 -36.78
CA LYS A 296 -37.88 -20.61 -37.11
C LYS A 296 -37.43 -22.07 -37.33
N LYS A 297 -38.16 -22.95 -36.64
CA LYS A 297 -38.69 -24.27 -37.01
C LYS A 297 -37.76 -25.48 -37.21
N SER A 298 -37.76 -26.31 -36.16
CA SER A 298 -38.09 -27.75 -36.13
C SER A 298 -37.80 -28.64 -37.35
N SER A 299 -36.93 -29.64 -37.17
CA SER A 299 -37.22 -31.04 -37.54
C SER A 299 -36.35 -32.02 -36.75
N LYS A 300 -36.85 -33.26 -36.63
CA LYS A 300 -36.50 -34.34 -35.70
C LYS A 300 -35.23 -35.14 -36.07
N ARG A 301 -34.51 -35.64 -35.05
CA ARG A 301 -33.93 -37.02 -34.90
C ARG A 301 -33.13 -37.05 -33.59
N LYS A 302 -33.62 -37.60 -32.45
CA LYS A 302 -33.69 -39.01 -32.00
C LYS A 302 -32.47 -39.88 -32.34
N GLU A 303 -31.79 -40.29 -31.25
CA GLU A 303 -30.92 -41.46 -30.96
C GLU A 303 -29.63 -40.96 -30.27
N SER A 304 -29.15 -41.46 -29.12
CA SER A 304 -29.48 -42.61 -28.27
C SER A 304 -28.87 -42.39 -26.88
N LYS A 305 -29.54 -42.90 -25.83
CA LYS A 305 -29.14 -42.90 -24.41
C LYS A 305 -28.26 -44.12 -24.07
N SER A 306 -27.58 -44.01 -22.91
CA SER A 306 -27.08 -45.09 -22.02
C SER A 306 -25.82 -45.82 -22.53
N SER A 307 -24.89 -46.29 -21.72
CA SER A 307 -24.78 -46.69 -20.30
C SER A 307 -23.30 -46.46 -19.88
N ASP A 308 -22.78 -46.55 -18.66
CA ASP A 308 -23.00 -47.56 -17.64
C ASP A 308 -22.31 -47.12 -16.32
N LYS A 309 -23.12 -46.86 -15.29
CA LYS A 309 -22.72 -46.88 -13.87
C LYS A 309 -23.35 -48.13 -13.30
N SER A 310 -22.57 -49.17 -13.01
CA SER A 310 -22.77 -50.17 -11.93
C SER A 310 -22.18 -51.53 -12.31
N LYS A 311 -21.15 -51.94 -11.56
CA LYS A 311 -20.58 -53.29 -11.32
C LYS A 311 -19.17 -53.00 -10.83
N LYS A 312 -18.78 -53.17 -9.56
CA LYS A 312 -18.71 -54.47 -8.89
C LYS A 312 -18.46 -54.22 -7.38
N ARG A 313 -19.51 -54.31 -6.57
CA ARG A 313 -19.41 -54.77 -5.17
C ARG A 313 -19.36 -56.30 -5.25
N LYS A 314 -18.24 -56.91 -4.87
CA LYS A 314 -18.08 -58.29 -4.37
C LYS A 314 -16.58 -58.62 -4.27
N LYS A 315 -15.99 -58.29 -3.13
CA LYS A 315 -14.98 -59.10 -2.45
C LYS A 315 -14.87 -58.59 -1.02
N GLU A 316 -15.50 -59.35 -0.14
CA GLU A 316 -15.49 -59.22 1.30
C GLU A 316 -15.00 -60.60 1.80
N LYS A 317 -14.22 -60.59 2.88
CA LYS A 317 -13.76 -61.72 3.73
C LYS A 317 -12.32 -62.20 3.49
N GLU A 318 -11.64 -62.40 4.64
CA GLU A 318 -10.20 -62.62 4.87
C GLU A 318 -9.43 -61.27 4.88
N ASP A 319 -9.09 -60.63 5.99
CA ASP A 319 -8.53 -61.15 7.25
C ASP A 319 -8.97 -60.30 8.45
N ASP A 320 -9.68 -60.93 9.38
CA ASP A 320 -9.96 -60.37 10.71
C ASP A 320 -9.77 -61.51 11.72
N ARG A 321 -8.50 -61.84 12.00
CA ARG A 321 -8.08 -62.80 13.03
C ARG A 321 -6.58 -62.66 13.34
N SER A 322 -6.19 -61.58 14.01
CA SER A 322 -5.14 -61.66 15.03
C SER A 322 -5.03 -60.38 15.87
N SER A 323 -5.42 -60.52 17.14
CA SER A 323 -4.71 -59.95 18.30
C SER A 323 -4.66 -58.40 18.36
N SER A 324 -5.55 -57.68 19.04
CA SER A 324 -6.30 -57.95 20.28
C SER A 324 -5.50 -58.55 21.44
N LYS A 325 -4.22 -58.15 21.60
CA LYS A 325 -3.44 -58.28 22.86
C LYS A 325 -2.41 -57.15 22.98
N SER A 326 -2.85 -55.91 23.22
CA SER A 326 -2.00 -54.82 23.74
C SER A 326 -2.86 -53.60 24.09
N LYS A 327 -3.75 -53.73 25.08
CA LYS A 327 -4.48 -52.60 25.71
C LYS A 327 -5.20 -53.10 26.97
N LYS A 328 -4.45 -53.70 27.90
CA LYS A 328 -4.93 -54.06 29.26
C LYS A 328 -3.76 -54.38 30.19
N LYS A 329 -2.87 -53.40 30.39
CA LYS A 329 -1.88 -53.34 31.48
C LYS A 329 -1.31 -51.93 31.44
N TYR A 330 -1.85 -51.03 32.26
CA TYR A 330 -1.32 -49.72 32.72
C TYR A 330 -2.50 -48.89 33.23
N LYS A 331 -3.22 -49.43 34.22
CA LYS A 331 -4.14 -48.68 35.08
C LYS A 331 -4.40 -49.49 36.35
N LYS A 332 -3.36 -49.64 37.16
CA LYS A 332 -3.38 -50.10 38.56
C LYS A 332 -1.96 -49.98 39.12
N LYS A 333 -1.60 -48.76 39.56
CA LYS A 333 -0.52 -48.46 40.53
C LYS A 333 -0.48 -46.94 40.73
N SER A 334 -1.35 -46.44 41.61
CA SER A 334 -1.20 -45.15 42.30
C SER A 334 -2.35 -44.98 43.31
N GLN A 335 -2.44 -45.92 44.26
CA GLN A 335 -3.17 -45.76 45.53
C GLN A 335 -2.51 -46.71 46.53
N SER A 336 -1.49 -46.20 47.24
CA SER A 336 -1.07 -46.60 48.60
C SER A 336 0.36 -46.09 48.85
N SER A 337 0.52 -45.44 50.02
CA SER A 337 1.75 -44.91 50.64
C SER A 337 2.07 -43.45 50.32
#